data_AF-A0A5J4V399-F1
#
_entry.id   AF-A0A5J4V399-F1
#
_cell.length_a   1.000
_cell.length_b   1.000
_cell.length_c   1.000
_cell.angle_alpha   90.00
_cell.angle_beta   90.00
_cell.angle_gamma   90.00
#
_symmetry.space_group_name_H-M   'P 1'
#
loop_
_entity.id
_entity.type
_entity.pdbx_description
1 polymer ?
#
loop_
_entity_poly.entity_id
_entity_poly.type
_entity_poly.pdbx_seq_one_letter_code
_entity_poly.pdbx_strand_id
1 'polypeptide(L)'
;MESAAEQTSGNSTQRKDMLILESLALPGEITSATVGRFLNRKQNTLILAKCTVLSLFSYDDEIGKFNLVDHKNVFRQVFSIHTVPQSHRYVNI
;
A
#
# COMPACT_ATOMS: atom_id res chain seq x y z
N MET A 1 25.09 18.42 -37.41
CA MET A 1 24.76 17.31 -36.49
C MET A 1 24.41 17.94 -35.16
N GLU A 2 23.14 18.22 -34.94
CA GLU A 2 22.65 18.73 -33.66
C GLU A 2 21.28 18.07 -33.46
N SER A 3 21.24 17.06 -32.59
CA SER A 3 20.01 16.34 -32.26
C SER A 3 19.41 17.05 -31.05
N ALA A 4 18.38 17.84 -31.31
CA ALA A 4 17.59 18.48 -30.27
C ALA A 4 16.80 17.40 -29.51
N ALA A 5 16.96 17.42 -28.19
CA ALA A 5 16.35 16.51 -27.25
C ALA A 5 14.82 16.45 -27.40
N GLU A 6 14.29 15.24 -27.60
CA GLU A 6 12.89 14.95 -27.35
C GLU A 6 12.62 15.07 -25.84
N GLN A 7 12.11 16.24 -25.43
CA GLN A 7 11.36 16.34 -24.18
C GLN A 7 10.03 15.61 -24.39
N THR A 8 10.04 14.29 -24.19
CA THR A 8 8.81 13.53 -24.06
C THR A 8 8.17 13.92 -22.74
N SER A 9 7.28 14.92 -22.80
CA SER A 9 6.32 15.22 -21.75
C SER A 9 5.44 13.99 -21.54
N GLY A 10 5.91 13.09 -20.68
CA GLY A 10 5.20 11.89 -20.28
C GLY A 10 4.04 12.29 -19.40
N ASN A 11 2.93 12.69 -20.02
CA ASN A 11 1.60 12.67 -19.41
C ASN A 11 1.28 11.23 -19.02
N SER A 12 1.85 10.78 -17.91
CA SER A 12 1.45 9.56 -17.24
C SER A 12 0.09 9.83 -16.62
N THR A 13 -0.96 9.59 -17.41
CA THR A 13 -2.28 9.29 -16.89
C THR A 13 -2.14 8.07 -15.98
N GLN A 14 -1.75 8.30 -14.72
CA GLN A 14 -1.67 7.26 -13.70
C GLN A 14 -3.03 6.59 -13.68
N ARG A 15 -3.04 5.32 -14.05
CA ARG A 15 -4.24 4.49 -14.00
C ARG A 15 -4.71 4.53 -12.55
N LYS A 16 -5.94 5.00 -12.32
CA LYS A 16 -6.53 5.15 -10.96
C LYS A 16 -6.48 3.86 -10.13
N ASP A 17 -6.31 2.71 -10.80
CA ASP A 17 -6.22 1.39 -10.19
C ASP A 17 -4.79 0.96 -9.81
N MET A 18 -3.78 1.82 -10.02
CA MET A 18 -2.38 1.48 -9.83
C MET A 18 -1.75 2.31 -8.71
N LEU A 19 -1.08 1.61 -7.78
CA LEU A 19 -0.39 2.22 -6.66
C LEU A 19 1.11 2.05 -6.81
N ILE A 20 1.85 3.16 -6.75
CA ILE A 20 3.31 3.16 -6.84
C ILE A 20 3.87 3.00 -5.43
N LEU A 21 4.29 1.78 -5.11
CA LEU A 21 4.86 1.42 -3.81
C LEU A 21 6.28 1.98 -3.60
N GLU A 22 6.98 2.40 -4.66
CA GLU A 22 8.34 2.96 -4.59
C GLU A 22 8.42 4.21 -3.70
N SER A 23 7.31 4.93 -3.55
CA SER A 23 7.22 6.08 -2.64
C SER A 23 7.11 5.69 -1.15
N LEU A 24 6.89 4.41 -0.84
CA LEU A 24 6.53 3.93 0.50
C LEU A 24 7.62 3.11 1.19
N ALA A 25 8.63 2.64 0.43
CA ALA A 25 9.74 1.83 0.93
C ALA A 25 10.92 1.81 -0.05
N LEU A 26 12.11 1.45 0.42
CA LEU A 26 13.24 1.17 -0.44
C LEU A 26 13.05 -0.17 -1.19
N PRO A 27 13.67 -0.35 -2.37
CA PRO A 27 13.65 -1.62 -3.08
C PRO A 27 14.11 -2.79 -2.18
N GLY A 28 13.31 -3.86 -2.14
CA GLY A 28 13.61 -5.05 -1.34
C GLY A 28 13.16 -5.01 0.12
N GLU A 29 12.69 -3.87 0.64
CA GLU A 29 12.18 -3.80 2.02
C GLU A 29 10.79 -4.40 2.17
N ILE A 30 9.94 -4.24 1.15
CA ILE A 30 8.57 -4.76 1.17
C ILE A 30 8.60 -6.26 0.94
N THR A 31 8.23 -7.00 1.97
CA THR A 31 8.17 -8.46 1.94
C THR A 31 6.77 -8.97 1.65
N SER A 32 5.75 -8.21 2.05
CA SER A 32 4.37 -8.55 1.80
C SER A 32 3.49 -7.29 1.85
N ALA A 33 2.39 -7.32 1.11
CA ALA A 33 1.43 -6.23 1.05
C ALA A 33 0.02 -6.79 0.94
N THR A 34 -0.94 -6.13 1.57
CA THR A 34 -2.37 -6.40 1.35
C THR A 34 -3.16 -5.12 1.36
N VAL A 35 -4.21 -5.07 0.55
CA VAL A 35 -5.19 -3.98 0.52
C VAL A 35 -6.55 -4.56 0.90
N GLY A 36 -7.30 -3.84 1.72
CA GLY A 36 -8.64 -4.26 2.09
C GLY A 36 -9.35 -3.24 2.97
N ARG A 37 -10.57 -3.56 3.37
CA ARG A 37 -11.32 -2.77 4.35
C ARG A 37 -11.08 -3.36 5.74
N PHE A 38 -10.23 -2.70 6.51
CA PHE A 38 -9.91 -3.08 7.88
C PHE A 38 -10.55 -2.09 8.86
N LEU A 39 -10.53 -2.44 10.16
CA LEU A 39 -10.95 -1.53 11.25
C LEU A 39 -12.41 -1.04 11.14
N ASN A 40 -13.28 -1.81 10.48
CA ASN A 40 -14.67 -1.44 10.19
C ASN A 40 -14.80 -0.08 9.47
N ARG A 41 -13.77 0.30 8.69
CA ARG A 41 -13.77 1.54 7.90
C ARG A 41 -14.31 1.28 6.50
N LYS A 42 -14.97 2.29 5.93
CA LYS A 42 -15.41 2.26 4.53
C LYS A 42 -14.25 2.41 3.55
N GLN A 43 -13.23 3.18 3.95
CA GLN A 43 -12.04 3.44 3.14
C GLN A 43 -11.15 2.21 3.07
N ASN A 44 -10.50 2.03 1.92
CA ASN A 44 -9.47 1.00 1.76
C ASN A 44 -8.26 1.35 2.61
N THR A 45 -7.64 0.32 3.18
CA THR A 45 -6.41 0.43 3.95
C THR A 45 -5.37 -0.47 3.30
N LEU A 46 -4.17 0.06 3.10
CA LEU A 46 -3.00 -0.67 2.65
C LEU A 46 -2.17 -1.04 3.87
N ILE A 47 -1.82 -2.32 4.00
CA ILE A 47 -0.90 -2.81 5.00
C ILE A 47 0.36 -3.30 4.29
N LEU A 48 1.52 -2.75 4.67
CA LEU A 48 2.82 -3.17 4.18
C LEU A 48 3.62 -3.83 5.31
N ALA A 49 4.16 -5.01 5.06
CA ALA A 49 5.27 -5.56 5.81
C ALA A 49 6.58 -5.07 5.19
N LYS A 50 7.36 -4.34 5.99
CA LYS A 50 8.66 -3.77 5.63
C LYS A 50 9.70 -4.22 6.63
N CYS A 51 10.48 -5.25 6.29
CA CYS A 51 11.40 -5.88 7.23
C CYS A 51 10.70 -6.23 8.58
N THR A 52 11.08 -5.54 9.66
CA THR A 52 10.53 -5.68 11.02
C THR A 52 9.50 -4.60 11.36
N VAL A 53 8.83 -4.01 10.37
CA VAL A 53 7.83 -2.95 10.56
C VAL A 53 6.57 -3.29 9.77
N LEU A 54 5.41 -3.14 10.41
CA LEU A 54 4.10 -3.09 9.75
C LEU A 54 3.67 -1.63 9.60
N SER A 55 3.33 -1.24 8.39
CA SER A 55 2.85 0.11 8.07
C SER A 55 1.42 0.05 7.60
N LEU A 56 0.56 0.88 8.20
CA LEU A 56 -0.84 1.02 7.82
C LEU A 56 -1.05 2.36 7.13
N PHE A 57 -1.71 2.34 5.99
CA PHE A 57 -2.10 3.54 5.26
C PHE A 57 -3.61 3.51 4.97
N SER A 58 -4.29 4.64 5.10
CA SER A 58 -5.69 4.81 4.72
C SER A 58 -5.78 5.51 3.37
N TYR A 59 -6.61 4.99 2.46
CA TYR A 59 -6.87 5.66 1.20
C TYR A 59 -7.81 6.85 1.42
N ASP A 60 -7.34 8.02 0.98
CA ASP A 60 -8.12 9.24 0.88
C ASP A 60 -8.61 9.39 -0.56
N ASP A 61 -9.92 9.24 -0.76
CA ASP A 61 -10.57 9.28 -2.08
C ASP A 61 -10.64 10.70 -2.64
N GLU A 62 -10.63 11.72 -1.77
CA GLU A 62 -10.67 13.13 -2.19
C GLU A 62 -9.32 13.56 -2.79
N ILE A 63 -8.23 13.11 -2.17
CA ILE A 63 -6.85 13.41 -2.58
C ILE A 63 -6.31 12.36 -3.56
N GLY A 64 -6.96 11.20 -3.63
CA GLY A 64 -6.55 10.05 -4.45
C GLY A 64 -5.24 9.40 -3.96
N LYS A 65 -4.95 9.43 -2.66
CA LYS A 65 -3.64 9.01 -2.10
C LYS A 65 -3.78 8.21 -0.80
N PHE A 66 -2.76 7.42 -0.51
CA PHE A 66 -2.62 6.72 0.77
C PHE A 66 -1.93 7.60 1.80
N ASN A 67 -2.65 7.92 2.88
CA ASN A 67 -2.11 8.63 4.03
C ASN A 67 -1.64 7.65 5.08
N LEU A 68 -0.43 7.88 5.62
CA LEU A 68 0.12 7.06 6.68
C LEU A 68 -0.76 7.18 7.95
N VAL A 69 -1.16 6.04 8.49
CA VAL A 69 -1.94 5.94 9.74
C VAL A 69 -1.03 5.56 10.90
N ASP A 70 -0.20 4.53 10.72
CA ASP A 70 0.63 4.01 11.80
C ASP A 70 1.83 3.19 11.29
N HIS A 71 2.85 3.11 12.14
CA HIS A 71 3.96 2.18 12.03
C HIS A 71 4.08 1.39 13.32
N LYS A 72 4.10 0.07 13.22
CA LYS A 72 4.34 -0.82 14.35
C LYS A 72 5.54 -1.69 14.08
N ASN A 73 6.51 -1.61 14.98
CA ASN A 73 7.61 -2.55 14.99
C ASN A 73 7.09 -3.94 15.37
N VAL A 74 7.52 -4.92 14.61
CA VAL A 74 7.34 -6.34 14.89
C VAL A 74 8.71 -6.95 15.18
N PHE A 75 8.78 -7.87 16.13
CA PHE A 75 10.06 -8.41 16.60
C PHE A 75 10.82 -9.22 15.54
N ARG A 76 10.14 -9.64 14.46
CA ARG A 76 10.69 -10.47 13.38
C ARG A 76 10.10 -10.09 12.03
N GLN A 77 10.83 -10.45 10.97
CA GLN A 77 10.40 -10.22 9.61
C GLN A 77 9.11 -10.98 9.28
N VAL A 78 8.16 -10.28 8.66
CA VAL A 78 6.90 -10.85 8.20
C VAL A 78 7.07 -11.27 6.73
N PHE A 79 6.92 -12.55 6.43
CA PHE A 79 7.08 -13.08 5.06
C PHE A 79 5.78 -13.06 4.25
N SER A 80 4.63 -13.20 4.90
CA SER A 80 3.34 -13.12 4.24
C SER A 80 2.28 -12.49 5.13
N ILE A 81 1.38 -11.73 4.51
CA ILE A 81 0.16 -11.23 5.11
C ILE A 81 -1.00 -11.81 4.31
N HIS A 82 -1.95 -12.43 4.99
CA HIS A 82 -3.17 -12.96 4.39
C HIS A 82 -4.37 -12.28 5.01
N THR A 83 -5.38 -12.02 4.19
CA THR A 83 -6.62 -11.39 4.65
C THR A 83 -7.79 -12.30 4.35
N VAL A 84 -8.67 -12.45 5.32
CA VAL A 84 -9.86 -13.28 5.22
C VAL A 84 -11.04 -12.44 5.67
N PRO A 85 -11.96 -12.05 4.76
CA PRO A 85 -13.17 -11.36 5.17
C PRO A 85 -14.03 -12.31 5.99
N GLN A 86 -14.41 -11.88 7.19
CA GLN A 86 -15.38 -12.61 8.01
C GLN A 86 -16.79 -12.22 7.55
N SER A 87 -17.47 -13.12 6.85
CA SER A 87 -18.91 -13.01 6.60
C SER A 87 -19.62 -13.26 7.93
N HIS A 88 -20.44 -12.31 8.39
CA HIS A 88 -21.12 -12.37 9.68
C HIS A 88 -21.85 -13.71 9.92
N ARG A 89 -21.19 -14.65 10.58
CA ARG A 89 -21.73 -15.67 11.49
C ARG A 89 -20.60 -16.05 12.45
N TYR A 90 -20.80 -15.74 13.73
CA TYR A 90 -20.02 -16.14 14.91
C TYR A 90 -18.80 -17.05 14.65
N VAL A 91 -17.60 -16.54 14.94
CA VAL A 91 -16.42 -17.38 15.17
C VAL A 91 -16.08 -17.24 16.66
N ASN A 92 -16.36 -18.30 17.43
CA ASN A 92 -15.67 -18.51 18.71
C ASN A 92 -14.23 -18.89 18.38
N ILE A 93 -13.29 -18.14 18.93
CA ILE A 93 -11.87 -18.52 18.99
C ILE A 93 -11.68 -19.35 20.26
#